data_AF-A0A7C2UHW4-F1
#
_entry.id   AF-A0A7C2UHW4-F1
#
_cell.length_a   1.000
_cell.length_b   1.000
_cell.length_c   1.000
_cell.angle_alpha   90.00
_cell.angle_beta   90.00
_cell.angle_gamma   90.00
#
_symmetry.space_group_name_H-M   'P 1'
#
loop_
_entity.id
_entity.type
_entity.pdbx_description
1 polymer ?
#
loop_
_entity_poly.entity_id
_entity_poly.type
_entity_poly.pdbx_seq_one_letter_code
_entity_poly.pdbx_strand_id
1 'polypeptide(L)'
;SPNVGLLTLFYGMIGGAGVGIAYGCPIAVVGKWFPDRRGLAVGLTLAGFGASALVVAPVMNAVIASQGPLRTFTIMGVVFLAVMVLAALPMRFPPQGGKVAASKGASEPSVVDMDRGRMVCTPTFWALWGVYTIGCLAGLMAIGIAAPFGQEVANLSAGLSAAAVSVFAVFNGVGRPLFGWLTDRLTPRYAATLSFALILLAALLLWRAGGSPIAYFVGFSVLWLNLGGWLAIAPAATATLFGTQHYAKNYGLVFTAYGVGAILGNAMSGLLRDLTSSYVAVFPPVLALAGVGLLVGLVGLRRPVLEGK
;
A
#
# COMPACT_ATOMS: atom_id res chain seq x y z
N SER A 1 7.92 -26.17 -6.22
CA SER A 1 7.70 -26.05 -7.67
C SER A 1 8.98 -26.48 -8.37
N PRO A 2 8.94 -27.35 -9.40
CA PRO A 2 10.13 -27.78 -10.11
C PRO A 2 10.68 -26.73 -11.10
N ASN A 3 9.91 -25.70 -11.45
CA ASN A 3 10.36 -24.62 -12.33
C ASN A 3 9.73 -23.26 -11.98
N VAL A 4 10.28 -22.20 -12.57
CA VAL A 4 9.83 -20.82 -12.33
C VAL A 4 8.39 -20.60 -12.83
N GLY A 5 7.99 -21.23 -13.94
CA GLY A 5 6.63 -21.10 -14.49
C GLY A 5 5.53 -21.58 -13.52
N LEU A 6 5.69 -22.76 -12.93
CA LEU A 6 4.78 -23.25 -11.90
C LEU A 6 4.84 -22.38 -10.63
N LEU A 7 6.01 -21.85 -10.27
CA LEU A 7 6.12 -20.94 -9.13
C LEU A 7 5.31 -19.66 -9.38
N THR A 8 5.44 -19.07 -10.57
CA THR A 8 4.66 -17.91 -11.00
C THR A 8 3.15 -18.19 -10.98
N LEU A 9 2.72 -19.37 -11.42
CA LEU A 9 1.31 -19.76 -11.40
C LEU A 9 0.78 -19.96 -9.97
N PHE A 10 1.40 -20.85 -9.19
CA PHE A 10 0.86 -21.20 -7.87
C PHE A 10 1.09 -20.10 -6.84
N TYR A 11 2.28 -19.50 -6.79
CA TYR A 11 2.59 -18.47 -5.80
C TYR A 11 2.12 -17.09 -6.26
N GLY A 12 2.41 -16.73 -7.51
CA GLY A 12 2.04 -15.43 -8.07
C GLY A 12 0.53 -15.31 -8.33
N MET A 13 -0.03 -16.17 -9.18
CA MET A 13 -1.43 -16.06 -9.57
C MET A 13 -2.40 -16.58 -8.52
N ILE A 14 -2.27 -17.84 -8.08
CA ILE A 14 -3.22 -18.45 -7.14
C ILE A 14 -3.04 -17.82 -5.75
N GLY A 15 -1.80 -17.75 -5.24
CA GLY A 15 -1.49 -17.08 -3.98
C GLY A 15 -1.90 -15.60 -3.98
N GLY A 16 -1.57 -14.86 -5.04
CA GLY A 16 -1.96 -13.46 -5.20
C GLY A 16 -3.48 -13.26 -5.24
N ALA A 17 -4.22 -14.12 -5.96
CA ALA A 17 -5.68 -14.08 -5.98
C ALA A 17 -6.27 -14.32 -4.58
N GLY A 18 -5.73 -15.29 -3.83
CA GLY A 18 -6.13 -15.55 -2.45
C GLY A 18 -5.90 -14.34 -1.54
N VAL A 19 -4.73 -13.70 -1.64
CA VAL A 19 -4.43 -12.45 -0.90
C VAL A 19 -5.42 -11.35 -1.27
N GLY A 20 -5.73 -11.17 -2.56
CA GLY A 20 -6.70 -10.16 -3.02
C GLY A 20 -8.10 -10.35 -2.42
N ILE A 21 -8.58 -11.61 -2.36
CA ILE A 21 -9.87 -11.96 -1.74
C ILE A 21 -9.83 -11.69 -0.24
N ALA A 22 -8.80 -12.17 0.45
CA ALA A 22 -8.67 -12.05 1.90
C ALA A 22 -8.47 -10.59 2.36
N TYR A 23 -7.81 -9.76 1.56
CA TYR A 23 -7.51 -8.36 1.89
C TYR A 23 -8.76 -7.47 1.90
N GLY A 24 -9.67 -7.67 0.95
CA GLY A 24 -10.83 -6.80 0.78
C GLY A 24 -11.89 -6.93 1.89
N CYS A 25 -12.10 -8.15 2.40
CA CYS A 25 -13.17 -8.44 3.34
C CYS A 25 -13.04 -7.66 4.68
N PRO A 26 -11.89 -7.71 5.41
CA PRO A 26 -11.73 -6.98 6.66
C PRO A 26 -11.86 -5.47 6.48
N ILE A 27 -11.31 -4.91 5.39
CA ILE A 27 -11.37 -3.46 5.11
C ILE A 27 -12.82 -3.02 4.91
N ALA A 28 -13.61 -3.79 4.15
CA ALA A 28 -15.02 -3.48 3.92
C ALA A 28 -15.84 -3.56 5.21
N VAL A 29 -15.58 -4.55 6.06
CA VAL A 29 -16.25 -4.71 7.36
C VAL A 29 -15.91 -3.57 8.30
N VAL A 30 -14.61 -3.34 8.56
CA VAL A 30 -14.12 -2.30 9.48
C VAL A 30 -14.57 -0.91 9.05
N GLY A 31 -14.49 -0.62 7.74
CA GLY A 31 -14.91 0.69 7.21
C GLY A 31 -16.40 1.00 7.39
N LYS A 32 -17.26 -0.01 7.58
CA LYS A 32 -18.68 0.18 7.91
C LYS A 32 -18.94 0.29 9.41
N TRP A 33 -18.11 -0.34 10.24
CA TRP A 33 -18.21 -0.25 11.72
C TRP A 33 -17.72 1.09 12.28
N PHE A 34 -16.81 1.78 11.57
CA PHE A 34 -16.22 3.05 12.03
C PHE A 34 -16.37 4.15 10.97
N PRO A 35 -17.58 4.66 10.71
CA PRO A 35 -17.81 5.67 9.67
C PRO A 35 -17.08 6.99 9.95
N ASP A 36 -16.97 7.43 11.21
CA ASP A 36 -16.36 8.72 11.58
C ASP A 36 -14.82 8.73 11.56
N ARG A 37 -14.20 7.55 11.63
CA ARG A 37 -12.73 7.38 11.73
C ARG A 37 -12.26 6.27 10.81
N ARG A 38 -12.81 6.27 9.59
CA ARG A 38 -12.68 5.17 8.64
C ARG A 38 -11.22 4.92 8.26
N GLY A 39 -10.49 5.97 7.90
CA GLY A 39 -9.08 5.89 7.53
C GLY A 39 -8.24 5.35 8.68
N LEU A 40 -8.42 5.83 9.90
CA LEU A 40 -7.71 5.31 11.08
C LEU A 40 -8.05 3.85 11.36
N ALA A 41 -9.33 3.46 11.33
CA ALA A 41 -9.74 2.08 11.61
C ALA A 41 -9.20 1.09 10.55
N VAL A 42 -9.30 1.46 9.27
CA VAL A 42 -8.68 0.69 8.17
C VAL A 42 -7.16 0.65 8.34
N GLY A 43 -6.53 1.79 8.66
CA GLY A 43 -5.10 1.90 8.89
C GLY A 43 -4.58 1.01 10.02
N LEU A 44 -5.30 0.96 11.15
CA LEU A 44 -4.96 0.08 12.28
C LEU A 44 -5.13 -1.40 11.94
N THR A 45 -6.21 -1.76 11.23
CA THR A 45 -6.41 -3.13 10.73
C THR A 45 -5.25 -3.55 9.82
N LEU A 46 -4.86 -2.63 8.93
CA LEU A 46 -3.77 -2.83 7.99
C LEU A 46 -2.39 -2.78 8.65
N ALA A 47 -2.22 -2.13 9.80
CA ALA A 47 -0.95 -2.12 10.54
C ALA A 47 -0.51 -3.54 10.92
N GLY A 48 -1.47 -4.44 11.19
CA GLY A 48 -1.19 -5.86 11.40
C GLY A 48 -0.49 -6.54 10.22
N PHE A 49 -0.78 -6.12 8.98
CA PHE A 49 -0.06 -6.61 7.80
C PHE A 49 1.40 -6.16 7.82
N GLY A 50 1.68 -4.89 8.15
CA GLY A 50 3.05 -4.39 8.27
C GLY A 50 3.82 -5.03 9.43
N ALA A 51 3.16 -5.21 10.57
CA ALA A 51 3.74 -5.87 11.74
C ALA A 51 3.95 -7.38 11.55
N SER A 52 3.23 -8.03 10.63
CA SER A 52 3.31 -9.48 10.42
C SER A 52 4.73 -9.95 10.07
N ALA A 53 5.52 -9.12 9.36
CA ALA A 53 6.90 -9.45 9.01
C ALA A 53 7.79 -9.68 10.24
N LEU A 54 7.52 -9.01 11.36
CA LEU A 54 8.28 -9.15 12.61
C LEU A 54 8.06 -10.51 13.29
N VAL A 55 6.93 -11.16 13.03
CA VAL A 55 6.59 -12.47 13.59
C VAL A 55 6.83 -13.58 12.59
N VAL A 56 6.37 -13.39 11.35
CA VAL A 56 6.40 -14.42 10.30
C VAL A 56 7.82 -14.66 9.81
N ALA A 57 8.66 -13.64 9.64
CA ALA A 57 10.01 -13.84 9.09
C ALA A 57 10.92 -14.69 10.01
N PRO A 58 11.01 -14.45 11.34
CA PRO A 58 11.77 -15.31 12.24
C PRO A 58 11.24 -16.75 12.28
N VAL A 59 9.92 -16.92 12.30
CA VAL A 59 9.28 -18.26 12.29
C VAL A 59 9.60 -18.99 10.99
N MET A 60 9.46 -18.33 9.84
CA MET A 60 9.80 -18.91 8.54
C MET A 60 11.28 -19.30 8.49
N ASN A 61 12.20 -18.45 8.95
CA ASN A 61 13.62 -18.76 8.96
C ASN A 61 13.95 -19.99 9.82
N ALA A 62 13.33 -20.11 11.01
CA ALA A 62 13.51 -21.27 11.88
C ALA A 62 12.97 -22.57 11.26
N VAL A 63 11.81 -22.51 10.60
CA VAL A 63 11.21 -23.67 9.92
C VAL A 63 12.02 -24.04 8.67
N ILE A 64 12.53 -23.06 7.92
CA ILE A 64 13.42 -23.31 6.77
C ILE A 64 14.70 -24.00 7.24
N ALA A 65 15.32 -23.53 8.33
CA ALA A 65 16.55 -24.09 8.86
C ALA A 65 16.40 -25.56 9.31
N SER A 66 15.20 -25.94 9.79
CA SER A 66 14.95 -27.29 10.32
C SER A 66 14.31 -28.24 9.31
N GLN A 67 13.45 -27.76 8.41
CA GLN A 67 12.63 -28.60 7.53
C GLN A 67 12.82 -28.31 6.04
N GLY A 68 13.63 -27.30 5.70
CA GLY A 68 13.87 -26.86 4.33
C GLY A 68 12.72 -26.03 3.75
N PRO A 69 12.96 -25.37 2.61
CA PRO A 69 12.06 -24.38 2.04
C PRO A 69 10.73 -24.99 1.54
N LEU A 70 10.76 -26.17 0.91
CA LEU A 70 9.56 -26.77 0.33
C LEU A 70 8.53 -27.20 1.39
N ARG A 71 8.96 -27.84 2.48
CA ARG A 71 8.07 -28.19 3.60
C ARG A 71 7.57 -26.95 4.33
N THR A 72 8.40 -25.90 4.42
CA THR A 72 7.99 -24.63 5.02
C THR A 72 6.75 -24.05 4.31
N PHE A 73 6.69 -24.07 2.98
CA PHE A 73 5.51 -23.61 2.23
C PHE A 73 4.24 -24.36 2.65
N THR A 74 4.30 -25.69 2.78
CA THR A 74 3.13 -26.49 3.19
C THR A 74 2.71 -26.19 4.63
N ILE A 75 3.66 -26.14 5.57
CA ILE A 75 3.39 -25.87 6.98
C ILE A 75 2.77 -24.47 7.14
N MET A 76 3.38 -23.45 6.54
CA MET A 76 2.86 -22.08 6.59
C MET A 76 1.49 -21.97 5.90
N GLY A 77 1.27 -22.69 4.80
CA GLY A 77 -0.03 -22.73 4.12
C GLY A 77 -1.15 -23.26 5.01
N VAL A 78 -0.92 -24.36 5.75
CA VAL A 78 -1.89 -24.92 6.70
C VAL A 78 -2.14 -23.96 7.88
N VAL A 79 -1.07 -23.38 8.43
CA VAL A 79 -1.18 -22.40 9.53
C VAL A 79 -1.98 -21.17 9.10
N PHE A 80 -1.66 -20.60 7.93
CA PHE A 80 -2.40 -19.44 7.41
C PHE A 80 -3.86 -19.78 7.12
N LEU A 81 -4.17 -20.97 6.60
CA LEU A 81 -5.55 -21.42 6.41
C LEU A 81 -6.31 -21.47 7.74
N ALA A 82 -5.74 -22.12 8.75
CA ALA A 82 -6.37 -22.25 10.07
C ALA A 82 -6.61 -20.87 10.71
N VAL A 83 -5.60 -19.99 10.71
CA VAL A 83 -5.72 -18.64 11.26
C VAL A 83 -6.76 -17.81 10.50
N MET A 84 -6.78 -17.88 9.17
CA MET A 84 -7.76 -17.15 8.36
C MET A 84 -9.20 -17.61 8.64
N VAL A 85 -9.44 -18.92 8.75
CA VAL A 85 -10.77 -19.46 9.08
C VAL A 85 -11.22 -18.97 10.46
N LEU A 86 -10.35 -19.10 11.48
CA LEU A 86 -10.67 -18.65 12.83
C LEU A 86 -10.93 -17.14 12.92
N ALA A 87 -10.14 -16.34 12.21
CA ALA A 87 -10.32 -14.89 12.15
C ALA A 87 -11.56 -14.46 11.36
N ALA A 88 -12.05 -15.30 10.44
CA ALA A 88 -13.25 -15.03 9.65
C ALA A 88 -14.55 -15.29 10.40
N LEU A 89 -14.59 -16.25 11.34
CA LEU A 89 -15.80 -16.60 12.11
C LEU A 89 -16.52 -15.40 12.77
N PRO A 90 -15.83 -14.43 13.43
CA PRO A 90 -16.50 -13.29 14.03
C PRO A 90 -16.82 -12.14 13.06
N MET A 91 -16.36 -12.18 11.80
CA MET A 91 -16.54 -11.06 10.87
C MET A 91 -17.99 -10.95 10.39
N ARG A 92 -18.63 -9.82 10.72
CA ARG A 92 -19.99 -9.48 10.27
C ARG A 92 -20.13 -7.99 10.00
N PHE A 93 -21.01 -7.64 9.07
CA PHE A 93 -21.40 -6.24 8.86
C PHE A 93 -22.26 -5.74 10.02
N PRO A 94 -22.28 -4.42 10.30
CA PRO A 94 -23.20 -3.84 11.27
C PRO A 94 -24.66 -4.07 10.82
N PRO A 95 -25.62 -4.21 11.76
CA PRO A 95 -27.04 -4.42 11.44
C PRO A 95 -27.60 -3.27 10.58
N GLN A 96 -28.35 -3.60 9.52
CA GLN A 96 -29.03 -2.59 8.71
C GLN A 96 -30.07 -1.84 9.57
N GLY A 97 -29.93 -0.53 9.72
CA GLY A 97 -30.83 0.32 10.54
C GLY A 97 -30.31 0.65 11.94
N GLY A 98 -29.25 -0.01 12.42
CA GLY A 98 -28.53 0.42 13.61
C GLY A 98 -27.68 1.64 13.26
N LYS A 99 -28.09 2.84 13.68
CA LYS A 99 -27.25 4.04 13.57
C LYS A 99 -25.94 3.79 14.32
N VAL A 100 -24.88 3.38 13.63
CA VAL A 100 -23.53 3.81 14.00
C VAL A 100 -23.52 5.30 13.67
N ALA A 101 -24.12 6.08 14.56
CA ALA A 101 -24.45 7.47 14.31
C ALA A 101 -23.14 8.21 14.06
N ALA A 102 -22.99 8.76 12.84
CA ALA A 102 -21.91 9.66 12.56
C ALA A 102 -22.00 10.85 13.51
N SER A 103 -21.01 10.99 14.39
CA SER A 103 -20.98 12.04 15.40
C SER A 103 -20.61 13.37 14.75
N LYS A 104 -21.65 14.14 14.39
CA LYS A 104 -21.74 15.61 14.20
C LYS A 104 -20.77 16.27 13.20
N GLY A 105 -21.40 16.98 12.24
CA GLY A 105 -21.13 18.41 12.04
C GLY A 105 -20.44 18.82 10.74
N ALA A 106 -21.18 18.80 9.63
CA ALA A 106 -21.23 19.86 8.62
C ALA A 106 -22.09 19.38 7.46
N SER A 107 -22.94 20.26 6.96
CA SER A 107 -23.65 20.14 5.70
C SER A 107 -22.66 20.05 4.53
N GLU A 108 -22.04 18.89 4.34
CA GLU A 108 -21.43 18.57 3.06
C GLU A 108 -22.50 18.01 2.12
N PRO A 109 -22.47 18.38 0.82
CA PRO A 109 -23.41 17.85 -0.14
C PRO A 109 -23.34 16.32 -0.09
N SER A 110 -24.52 15.70 -0.02
CA SER A 110 -24.70 14.26 0.14
C SER A 110 -23.69 13.52 -0.74
N VAL A 111 -22.89 12.65 -0.11
CA VAL A 111 -22.03 11.73 -0.86
C VAL A 111 -22.95 10.96 -1.80
N VAL A 112 -22.91 11.29 -3.09
CA VAL A 112 -23.67 10.51 -4.06
C VAL A 112 -22.96 9.19 -4.15
N ASP A 113 -23.57 8.15 -3.58
CA ASP A 113 -23.09 6.78 -3.72
C ASP A 113 -23.04 6.45 -5.22
N MET A 114 -21.83 6.31 -5.76
CA MET A 114 -21.60 6.00 -7.16
C MET A 114 -21.38 4.50 -7.30
N ASP A 115 -22.12 3.88 -8.21
CA ASP A 115 -21.79 2.54 -8.67
C ASP A 115 -20.49 2.54 -9.50
N ARG A 116 -19.94 1.35 -9.72
CA ARG A 116 -18.68 1.16 -10.43
C ARG A 116 -18.70 1.77 -11.84
N GLY A 117 -19.80 1.60 -12.57
CA GLY A 117 -19.91 2.06 -13.96
C GLY A 117 -19.84 3.58 -14.05
N ARG A 118 -20.50 4.30 -13.14
CA ARG A 118 -20.40 5.76 -13.08
C ARG A 118 -19.05 6.22 -12.56
N MET A 119 -18.48 5.52 -11.57
CA MET A 119 -17.17 5.88 -10.99
C MET A 119 -16.08 5.95 -12.05
N VAL A 120 -15.97 4.94 -12.92
CA VAL A 120 -14.89 4.87 -13.94
C VAL A 120 -14.98 5.96 -15.02
N CYS A 121 -16.15 6.55 -15.20
CA CYS A 121 -16.36 7.67 -16.11
C CYS A 121 -15.91 9.02 -15.51
N THR A 122 -15.55 9.07 -14.23
CA THR A 122 -15.14 10.32 -13.57
C THR A 122 -13.63 10.57 -13.75
N PRO A 123 -13.21 11.83 -13.97
CA PRO A 123 -11.79 12.18 -13.96
C PRO A 123 -11.15 11.93 -12.57
N THR A 124 -11.93 12.06 -11.50
CA THR A 124 -11.51 11.77 -10.12
C THR A 124 -11.05 10.32 -9.94
N PHE A 125 -11.72 9.35 -10.58
CA PHE A 125 -11.30 7.95 -10.52
C PHE A 125 -9.92 7.75 -11.13
N TRP A 126 -9.68 8.29 -12.32
CA TRP A 126 -8.39 8.17 -13.00
C TRP A 126 -7.29 8.97 -12.30
N ALA A 127 -7.62 10.10 -11.69
CA ALA A 127 -6.71 10.81 -10.81
C ALA A 127 -6.30 9.95 -9.61
N LEU A 128 -7.27 9.38 -8.88
CA LEU A 128 -7.02 8.49 -7.73
C LEU A 128 -6.22 7.25 -8.13
N TRP A 129 -6.62 6.59 -9.21
CA TRP A 129 -5.95 5.40 -9.73
C TRP A 129 -4.50 5.72 -10.09
N GLY A 130 -4.26 6.81 -10.85
CA GLY A 130 -2.93 7.22 -11.26
C GLY A 130 -2.01 7.58 -10.09
N VAL A 131 -2.49 8.40 -9.14
CA VAL A 131 -1.67 8.73 -7.95
C VAL A 131 -1.41 7.51 -7.09
N TYR A 132 -2.38 6.59 -6.97
CA TYR A 132 -2.19 5.38 -6.20
C TYR A 132 -1.16 4.45 -6.85
N THR A 133 -1.18 4.33 -8.18
CA THR A 133 -0.13 3.63 -8.94
C THR A 133 1.24 4.24 -8.70
N ILE A 134 1.40 5.55 -8.82
CA ILE A 134 2.70 6.22 -8.62
C ILE A 134 3.20 6.06 -7.18
N GLY A 135 2.32 6.28 -6.19
CA GLY A 135 2.65 6.14 -4.78
C GLY A 135 3.11 4.73 -4.41
N CYS A 136 2.40 3.71 -4.90
CA CYS A 136 2.77 2.31 -4.70
C CYS A 136 4.03 1.92 -5.46
N LEU A 137 4.21 2.45 -6.68
CA LEU A 137 5.41 2.22 -7.48
C LEU A 137 6.67 2.60 -6.69
N ALA A 138 6.71 3.82 -6.12
CA ALA A 138 7.86 4.28 -5.35
C ALA A 138 8.13 3.38 -4.13
N GLY A 139 7.08 2.99 -3.42
CA GLY A 139 7.16 2.16 -2.22
C GLY A 139 7.56 0.71 -2.48
N LEU A 140 6.92 0.07 -3.46
CA LEU A 140 7.15 -1.34 -3.80
C LEU A 140 8.52 -1.55 -4.45
N MET A 141 8.94 -0.59 -5.28
CA MET A 141 10.32 -0.51 -5.77
C MET A 141 11.31 -0.42 -4.59
N ALA A 142 11.03 0.44 -3.59
CA ALA A 142 11.88 0.59 -2.43
C ALA A 142 12.00 -0.72 -1.61
N ILE A 143 10.96 -1.56 -1.59
CA ILE A 143 11.06 -2.92 -1.00
C ILE A 143 12.09 -3.76 -1.76
N GLY A 144 11.98 -3.80 -3.09
CA GLY A 144 12.84 -4.64 -3.93
C GLY A 144 14.32 -4.26 -3.88
N ILE A 145 14.64 -2.97 -3.71
CA ILE A 145 16.01 -2.48 -3.78
C ILE A 145 16.66 -2.13 -2.44
N ALA A 146 15.93 -2.09 -1.31
CA ALA A 146 16.46 -1.59 -0.03
C ALA A 146 17.73 -2.33 0.44
N ALA A 147 17.72 -3.66 0.41
CA ALA A 147 18.87 -4.45 0.83
C ALA A 147 20.07 -4.31 -0.13
N PRO A 148 19.94 -4.51 -1.47
CA PRO A 148 21.08 -4.36 -2.36
C PRO A 148 21.57 -2.90 -2.46
N PHE A 149 20.69 -1.90 -2.34
CA PHE A 149 21.10 -0.50 -2.24
C PHE A 149 21.97 -0.24 -1.01
N GLY A 150 21.59 -0.79 0.15
CA GLY A 150 22.37 -0.69 1.38
C GLY A 150 23.79 -1.24 1.23
N GLN A 151 23.92 -2.38 0.55
CA GLN A 151 25.20 -3.04 0.33
C GLN A 151 26.08 -2.31 -0.68
N GLU A 152 25.50 -1.93 -1.81
CA GLU A 152 26.28 -1.49 -2.96
C GLU A 152 26.45 0.02 -3.06
N VAL A 153 25.49 0.79 -2.53
CA VAL A 153 25.54 2.26 -2.59
C VAL A 153 25.95 2.81 -1.24
N ALA A 154 25.31 2.36 -0.15
CA ALA A 154 25.60 2.83 1.20
C ALA A 154 26.78 2.09 1.89
N ASN A 155 27.41 1.14 1.20
CA ASN A 155 28.57 0.35 1.68
C ASN A 155 28.34 -0.32 3.05
N LEU A 156 27.11 -0.78 3.30
CA LEU A 156 26.74 -1.48 4.53
C LEU A 156 26.99 -2.98 4.39
N SER A 157 27.19 -3.66 5.51
CA SER A 157 27.23 -5.13 5.51
C SER A 157 25.88 -5.73 5.08
N ALA A 158 25.90 -6.94 4.54
CA ALA A 158 24.68 -7.68 4.20
C ALA A 158 23.76 -7.86 5.41
N GLY A 159 24.34 -8.14 6.59
CA GLY A 159 23.59 -8.28 7.85
C GLY A 159 22.90 -6.98 8.27
N LEU A 160 23.59 -5.84 8.21
CA LEU A 160 23.00 -4.55 8.55
C LEU A 160 21.93 -4.14 7.54
N SER A 161 22.16 -4.39 6.25
CA SER A 161 21.18 -4.12 5.19
C SER A 161 19.90 -4.97 5.36
N ALA A 162 20.03 -6.23 5.76
CA ALA A 162 18.89 -7.09 6.07
C ALA A 162 18.13 -6.59 7.31
N ALA A 163 18.84 -6.19 8.37
CA ALA A 163 18.22 -5.61 9.56
C ALA A 163 17.51 -4.28 9.27
N ALA A 164 18.06 -3.46 8.36
CA ALA A 164 17.45 -2.21 7.94
C ALA A 164 16.09 -2.43 7.27
N VAL A 165 15.92 -3.49 6.47
CA VAL A 165 14.63 -3.86 5.88
C VAL A 165 13.57 -4.12 6.95
N SER A 166 13.93 -4.76 8.07
CA SER A 166 13.02 -4.94 9.20
C SER A 166 12.63 -3.62 9.86
N VAL A 167 13.57 -2.67 9.98
CA VAL A 167 13.27 -1.31 10.46
C VAL A 167 12.31 -0.61 9.50
N PHE A 168 12.55 -0.68 8.20
CA PHE A 168 11.67 -0.06 7.20
C PHE A 168 10.26 -0.67 7.20
N ALA A 169 10.14 -1.97 7.49
CA ALA A 169 8.85 -2.63 7.66
C ALA A 169 8.03 -2.02 8.81
N VAL A 170 8.67 -1.57 9.89
CA VAL A 170 7.99 -0.83 10.97
C VAL A 170 7.41 0.48 10.43
N PHE A 171 8.17 1.23 9.63
CA PHE A 171 7.66 2.45 8.99
C PHE A 171 6.48 2.14 8.05
N ASN A 172 6.51 1.04 7.31
CA ASN A 172 5.35 0.60 6.53
C ASN A 172 4.12 0.31 7.39
N GLY A 173 4.31 -0.33 8.55
CA GLY A 173 3.26 -0.56 9.54
C GLY A 173 2.68 0.75 10.07
N VAL A 174 3.54 1.68 10.51
CA VAL A 174 3.19 2.99 11.09
C VAL A 174 2.53 3.91 10.08
N GLY A 175 2.95 3.86 8.81
CA GLY A 175 2.41 4.71 7.75
C GLY A 175 0.91 4.52 7.54
N ARG A 176 0.40 3.30 7.77
CA ARG A 176 -1.02 2.94 7.57
C ARG A 176 -1.95 3.71 8.52
N PRO A 177 -1.86 3.60 9.86
CA PRO A 177 -2.69 4.38 10.76
C PRO A 177 -2.39 5.87 10.69
N LEU A 178 -1.13 6.28 10.47
CA LEU A 178 -0.76 7.70 10.37
C LEU A 178 -1.46 8.38 9.19
N PHE A 179 -1.32 7.85 7.98
CA PHE A 179 -1.97 8.43 6.81
C PHE A 179 -3.47 8.15 6.75
N GLY A 180 -3.94 7.05 7.36
CA GLY A 180 -5.37 6.84 7.59
C GLY A 180 -5.98 7.99 8.39
N TRP A 181 -5.35 8.34 9.52
CA TRP A 181 -5.75 9.48 10.35
C TRP A 181 -5.59 10.83 9.64
N LEU A 182 -4.49 11.05 8.91
CA LEU A 182 -4.30 12.28 8.13
C LEU A 182 -5.36 12.42 7.03
N THR A 183 -5.76 11.33 6.40
CA THR A 183 -6.81 11.33 5.37
C THR A 183 -8.16 11.71 5.98
N ASP A 184 -8.49 11.15 7.14
CA ASP A 184 -9.72 11.49 7.89
C ASP A 184 -9.72 12.97 8.31
N ARG A 185 -8.57 13.52 8.74
CA ARG A 185 -8.47 14.89 9.27
C ARG A 185 -8.34 15.98 8.20
N LEU A 186 -7.61 15.71 7.13
CA LEU A 186 -7.24 16.74 6.14
C LEU A 186 -8.03 16.65 4.84
N THR A 187 -8.62 15.50 4.50
CA THR A 187 -9.11 15.06 3.17
C THR A 187 -8.09 14.25 2.34
N PRO A 188 -8.55 13.36 1.44
CA PRO A 188 -7.69 12.58 0.54
C PRO A 188 -6.72 13.42 -0.29
N ARG A 189 -7.16 14.60 -0.73
CA ARG A 189 -6.36 15.54 -1.53
C ARG A 189 -5.08 15.92 -0.81
N TYR A 190 -5.19 16.47 0.40
CA TYR A 190 -4.03 16.96 1.15
C TYR A 190 -3.18 15.83 1.72
N ALA A 191 -3.78 14.69 2.10
CA ALA A 191 -3.02 13.51 2.51
C ALA A 191 -2.15 12.96 1.37
N ALA A 192 -2.69 12.87 0.15
CA ALA A 192 -1.93 12.49 -1.04
C ALA A 192 -0.82 13.49 -1.37
N THR A 193 -1.09 14.80 -1.29
CA THR A 193 -0.08 15.85 -1.52
C THR A 193 1.07 15.75 -0.52
N LEU A 194 0.78 15.58 0.77
CA LEU A 194 1.81 15.39 1.80
C LEU A 194 2.64 14.13 1.53
N SER A 195 1.98 13.03 1.15
CA SER A 195 2.67 11.80 0.78
C SER A 195 3.65 12.02 -0.38
N PHE A 196 3.23 12.66 -1.47
CA PHE A 196 4.13 12.92 -2.60
C PHE A 196 5.24 13.90 -2.28
N ALA A 197 5.00 14.91 -1.44
CA ALA A 197 6.06 15.79 -0.96
C ALA A 197 7.14 14.98 -0.22
N LEU A 198 6.74 14.04 0.63
CA LEU A 198 7.66 13.15 1.34
C LEU A 198 8.40 12.18 0.40
N ILE A 199 7.71 11.60 -0.60
CA ILE A 199 8.34 10.75 -1.61
C ILE A 199 9.37 11.55 -2.40
N LEU A 200 9.04 12.78 -2.82
CA LEU A 200 9.93 13.66 -3.56
C LEU A 200 11.19 13.99 -2.75
N LEU A 201 11.02 14.39 -1.48
CA LEU A 201 12.14 14.67 -0.59
C LEU A 201 13.02 13.44 -0.35
N ALA A 202 12.42 12.27 -0.13
CA ALA A 202 13.15 11.02 0.07
C ALA A 202 13.92 10.59 -1.19
N ALA A 203 13.29 10.69 -2.36
CA ALA A 203 13.94 10.38 -3.63
C ALA A 203 15.08 11.36 -3.94
N LEU A 204 14.91 12.65 -3.64
CA LEU A 204 15.97 13.66 -3.80
C LEU A 204 17.14 13.37 -2.86
N LEU A 205 16.86 13.04 -1.60
CA LEU A 205 17.86 12.69 -0.59
C LEU A 205 18.66 11.46 -1.03
N LEU A 206 18.00 10.39 -1.48
CA LEU A 206 18.66 9.17 -1.92
C LEU A 206 19.42 9.37 -3.23
N TRP A 207 18.92 10.22 -4.14
CA TRP A 207 19.64 10.55 -5.36
C TRP A 207 20.94 11.31 -5.10
N ARG A 208 20.90 12.30 -4.19
CA ARG A 208 22.04 13.19 -3.92
C ARG A 208 23.02 12.65 -2.89
N ALA A 209 22.54 11.89 -1.93
CA ALA A 209 23.30 11.51 -0.75
C ALA A 209 23.14 10.04 -0.37
N GLY A 210 22.58 9.19 -1.23
CA GLY A 210 22.26 7.79 -0.91
C GLY A 210 23.45 6.92 -0.47
N GLY A 211 24.69 7.31 -0.79
CA GLY A 211 25.88 6.65 -0.27
C GLY A 211 26.13 6.87 1.22
N SER A 212 25.49 7.87 1.84
CA SER A 212 25.53 8.07 3.29
C SER A 212 24.58 7.09 3.99
N PRO A 213 25.04 6.35 5.02
CA PRO A 213 24.18 5.48 5.82
C PRO A 213 22.96 6.23 6.40
N ILE A 214 23.13 7.49 6.80
CA ILE A 214 22.02 8.31 7.34
C ILE A 214 20.97 8.57 6.27
N ALA A 215 21.39 9.01 5.09
CA ALA A 215 20.49 9.25 3.96
C ALA A 215 19.76 7.97 3.52
N TYR A 216 20.46 6.83 3.54
CA TYR A 216 19.88 5.51 3.30
C TYR A 216 18.75 5.20 4.30
N PHE A 217 19.04 5.25 5.60
CA PHE A 217 18.06 4.92 6.63
C PHE A 217 16.85 5.87 6.59
N VAL A 218 17.09 7.18 6.47
CA VAL A 218 16.01 8.18 6.42
C VAL A 218 15.19 8.03 5.14
N GLY A 219 15.84 7.96 3.98
CA GLY A 219 15.17 7.90 2.69
C GLY A 219 14.29 6.66 2.53
N PHE A 220 14.82 5.48 2.84
CA PHE A 220 14.04 4.24 2.75
C PHE A 220 12.94 4.17 3.81
N SER A 221 13.16 4.66 5.02
CA SER A 221 12.10 4.75 6.03
C SER A 221 10.93 5.60 5.55
N VAL A 222 11.19 6.74 4.92
CA VAL A 222 10.15 7.61 4.36
C VAL A 222 9.44 6.96 3.17
N LEU A 223 10.15 6.28 2.27
CA LEU A 223 9.52 5.56 1.15
C LEU A 223 8.61 4.41 1.63
N TRP A 224 9.06 3.65 2.63
CA TRP A 224 8.27 2.56 3.22
C TRP A 224 7.08 3.07 4.04
N LEU A 225 7.24 4.19 4.75
CA LEU A 225 6.15 4.91 5.42
C LEU A 225 5.07 5.29 4.40
N ASN A 226 5.47 5.85 3.26
CA ASN A 226 4.55 6.25 2.20
C ASN A 226 3.86 5.05 1.53
N LEU A 227 4.56 3.92 1.34
CA LEU A 227 3.91 2.69 0.89
C LEU A 227 2.78 2.27 1.85
N GLY A 228 3.06 2.29 3.15
CA GLY A 228 2.06 2.01 4.18
C GLY A 228 0.91 3.01 4.12
N GLY A 229 1.25 4.28 3.90
CA GLY A 229 0.28 5.35 3.80
C GLY A 229 -0.68 5.19 2.63
N TRP A 230 -0.20 4.85 1.43
CA TRP A 230 -1.06 4.65 0.26
C TRP A 230 -2.05 3.49 0.42
N LEU A 231 -1.67 2.45 1.18
CA LEU A 231 -2.56 1.35 1.53
C LEU A 231 -3.70 1.77 2.49
N ALA A 232 -3.63 2.96 3.10
CA ALA A 232 -4.71 3.55 3.89
C ALA A 232 -5.40 4.74 3.17
N ILE A 233 -4.64 5.58 2.45
CA ILE A 233 -5.17 6.72 1.68
C ILE A 233 -6.16 6.22 0.63
N ALA A 234 -5.78 5.25 -0.21
CA ALA A 234 -6.62 4.79 -1.32
C ALA A 234 -7.99 4.23 -0.89
N PRO A 235 -8.10 3.33 0.11
CA PRO A 235 -9.40 2.87 0.59
C PRO A 235 -10.23 3.99 1.23
N ALA A 236 -9.62 4.88 2.02
CA ALA A 236 -10.32 6.02 2.62
C ALA A 236 -10.80 7.02 1.54
N ALA A 237 -9.96 7.30 0.56
CA ALA A 237 -10.27 8.17 -0.58
C ALA A 237 -11.42 7.62 -1.42
N THR A 238 -11.42 6.31 -1.69
CA THR A 238 -12.49 5.68 -2.48
C THR A 238 -13.84 5.84 -1.79
N ALA A 239 -13.89 5.64 -0.47
CA ALA A 239 -15.12 5.83 0.30
C ALA A 239 -15.56 7.30 0.35
N THR A 240 -14.61 8.21 0.53
CA THR A 240 -14.88 9.66 0.62
C THR A 240 -15.33 10.26 -0.71
N LEU A 241 -14.77 9.78 -1.83
CA LEU A 241 -15.00 10.35 -3.17
C LEU A 241 -16.19 9.70 -3.89
N PHE A 242 -16.49 8.42 -3.63
CA PHE A 242 -17.47 7.64 -4.40
C PHE A 242 -18.56 6.97 -3.55
N GLY A 243 -18.51 7.13 -2.22
CA GLY A 243 -19.49 6.55 -1.31
C GLY A 243 -19.16 5.15 -0.80
N THR A 244 -20.06 4.62 0.03
CA THR A 244 -19.85 3.40 0.81
C THR A 244 -20.75 2.24 0.41
N GLN A 245 -21.84 2.50 -0.31
CA GLN A 245 -22.82 1.49 -0.71
C GLN A 245 -22.20 0.43 -1.64
N HIS A 246 -21.45 0.88 -2.66
CA HIS A 246 -20.75 0.02 -3.62
C HIS A 246 -19.26 -0.13 -3.34
N TYR A 247 -18.81 0.21 -2.13
CA TYR A 247 -17.40 0.34 -1.77
C TYR A 247 -16.53 -0.86 -2.15
N ALA A 248 -16.93 -2.08 -1.79
CA ALA A 248 -16.09 -3.26 -2.05
C ALA A 248 -15.85 -3.46 -3.56
N LYS A 249 -16.87 -3.22 -4.39
CA LYS A 249 -16.78 -3.31 -5.85
C LYS A 249 -15.92 -2.19 -6.44
N ASN A 250 -16.02 -0.99 -5.89
CA ASN A 250 -15.30 0.20 -6.35
C ASN A 250 -13.83 0.14 -5.95
N TYR A 251 -13.55 -0.11 -4.66
CA TYR A 251 -12.21 -0.22 -4.13
C TYR A 251 -11.45 -1.38 -4.75
N GLY A 252 -12.10 -2.52 -5.02
CA GLY A 252 -11.45 -3.62 -5.74
C GLY A 252 -10.90 -3.19 -7.11
N LEU A 253 -11.59 -2.29 -7.82
CA LEU A 253 -11.10 -1.74 -9.09
C LEU A 253 -9.98 -0.72 -8.87
N VAL A 254 -10.13 0.19 -7.89
CA VAL A 254 -9.05 1.13 -7.52
C VAL A 254 -7.79 0.39 -7.10
N PHE A 255 -7.92 -0.75 -6.42
CA PHE A 255 -6.81 -1.58 -5.94
C PHE A 255 -5.98 -2.21 -7.07
N THR A 256 -6.51 -2.28 -8.29
CA THR A 256 -5.70 -2.69 -9.45
C THR A 256 -4.51 -1.75 -9.70
N ALA A 257 -4.62 -0.48 -9.30
CA ALA A 257 -3.54 0.50 -9.37
C ALA A 257 -2.30 0.06 -8.56
N TYR A 258 -2.51 -0.61 -7.41
CA TYR A 258 -1.44 -1.18 -6.59
C TYR A 258 -0.67 -2.26 -7.37
N GLY A 259 -1.40 -3.14 -8.05
CA GLY A 259 -0.81 -4.19 -8.88
C GLY A 259 0.00 -3.63 -10.05
N VAL A 260 -0.53 -2.62 -10.74
CA VAL A 260 0.21 -1.92 -11.81
C VAL A 260 1.46 -1.25 -11.25
N GLY A 261 1.36 -0.55 -10.11
CA GLY A 261 2.50 0.07 -9.44
C GLY A 261 3.58 -0.95 -9.06
N ALA A 262 3.19 -2.14 -8.60
CA ALA A 262 4.10 -3.23 -8.27
C ALA A 262 4.91 -3.71 -9.49
N ILE A 263 4.23 -3.93 -10.61
CA ILE A 263 4.85 -4.40 -11.85
C ILE A 263 5.79 -3.32 -12.39
N LEU A 264 5.29 -2.09 -12.54
CA LEU A 264 6.07 -0.99 -13.10
C LEU A 264 7.28 -0.64 -12.23
N GLY A 265 7.12 -0.60 -10.90
CA GLY A 265 8.22 -0.23 -9.98
C GLY A 265 9.35 -1.25 -10.00
N ASN A 266 9.02 -2.53 -9.90
CA ASN A 266 10.03 -3.59 -9.91
C ASN A 266 10.69 -3.71 -11.29
N ALA A 267 9.91 -3.69 -12.37
CA ALA A 267 10.45 -3.74 -13.73
C ALA A 267 11.36 -2.53 -14.03
N MET A 268 10.94 -1.33 -13.64
CA MET A 268 11.73 -0.11 -13.81
C MET A 268 13.05 -0.19 -13.03
N SER A 269 13.02 -0.63 -11.77
CA SER A 269 14.26 -0.74 -10.98
C SER A 269 15.23 -1.79 -11.52
N GLY A 270 14.72 -2.94 -11.98
CA GLY A 270 15.54 -3.98 -12.60
C GLY A 270 16.16 -3.50 -13.91
N LEU A 271 15.36 -2.92 -14.81
CA LEU A 271 15.85 -2.41 -16.09
C LEU A 271 16.89 -1.29 -15.90
N LEU A 272 16.62 -0.32 -15.03
CA LEU A 272 17.57 0.76 -14.76
C LEU A 272 18.84 0.23 -14.11
N ARG A 273 18.73 -0.78 -13.25
CA ARG A 273 19.89 -1.46 -12.68
C ARG A 273 20.72 -2.13 -13.78
N ASP A 274 20.11 -2.86 -14.69
CA ASP A 274 20.82 -3.58 -15.76
C ASP A 274 21.51 -2.61 -16.73
N LEU A 275 20.85 -1.50 -17.05
CA LEU A 275 21.38 -0.50 -18.00
C LEU A 275 22.47 0.40 -17.40
N THR A 276 22.39 0.71 -16.10
CA THR A 276 23.27 1.71 -15.46
C THR A 276 24.24 1.12 -14.45
N SER A 277 24.09 -0.16 -14.10
CA SER A 277 24.81 -0.83 -13.00
C SER A 277 24.68 -0.13 -11.65
N SER A 278 23.65 0.71 -11.45
CA SER A 278 23.47 1.50 -10.24
C SER A 278 22.01 1.57 -9.81
N TYR A 279 21.75 1.33 -8.52
CA TYR A 279 20.42 1.52 -7.95
C TYR A 279 20.08 3.00 -7.72
N VAL A 280 21.04 3.92 -7.80
CA VAL A 280 20.77 5.37 -7.67
C VAL A 280 19.97 5.89 -8.87
N ALA A 281 20.11 5.25 -10.04
CA ALA A 281 19.45 5.64 -11.28
C ALA A 281 17.92 5.59 -11.23
N VAL A 282 17.33 4.91 -10.23
CA VAL A 282 15.87 4.82 -10.07
C VAL A 282 15.24 6.11 -9.51
N PHE A 283 16.02 6.97 -8.84
CA PHE A 283 15.43 8.13 -8.15
C PHE A 283 15.05 9.30 -9.05
N PRO A 284 15.77 9.63 -10.14
CA PRO A 284 15.30 10.64 -11.09
C PRO A 284 13.89 10.38 -11.67
N PRO A 285 13.55 9.17 -12.18
CA PRO A 285 12.18 8.92 -12.64
C PRO A 285 11.18 8.93 -11.48
N VAL A 286 11.54 8.44 -10.28
CA VAL A 286 10.66 8.53 -9.11
C VAL A 286 10.39 9.99 -8.71
N LEU A 287 11.37 10.88 -8.81
CA LEU A 287 11.20 12.31 -8.59
C LEU A 287 10.22 12.94 -9.57
N ALA A 288 10.39 12.64 -10.87
CA ALA A 288 9.49 13.12 -11.91
C ALA A 288 8.06 12.63 -11.67
N LEU A 289 7.90 11.34 -11.39
CA LEU A 289 6.61 10.73 -11.10
C LEU A 289 5.99 11.30 -9.81
N ALA A 290 6.77 11.51 -8.75
CA ALA A 290 6.28 12.14 -7.53
C ALA A 290 5.83 13.59 -7.77
N GLY A 291 6.51 14.34 -8.63
CA GLY A 291 6.08 15.65 -9.08
C GLY A 291 4.73 15.61 -9.82
N VAL A 292 4.56 14.66 -10.75
CA VAL A 292 3.27 14.42 -11.42
C VAL A 292 2.19 14.03 -10.41
N GLY A 293 2.50 13.12 -9.49
CA GLY A 293 1.59 12.68 -8.43
C GLY A 293 1.16 13.83 -7.52
N LEU A 294 2.06 14.75 -7.18
CA LEU A 294 1.78 15.94 -6.40
C LEU A 294 0.81 16.86 -7.13
N LEU A 295 1.04 17.12 -8.42
CA LEU A 295 0.16 17.95 -9.25
C LEU A 295 -1.22 17.30 -9.40
N VAL A 296 -1.29 16.04 -9.80
CA VAL A 296 -2.54 15.29 -9.97
C VAL A 296 -3.29 15.15 -8.64
N GLY A 297 -2.59 14.89 -7.54
CA GLY A 297 -3.17 14.86 -6.20
C GLY A 297 -3.80 16.18 -5.82
N LEU A 298 -3.13 17.31 -6.10
CA LEU A 298 -3.62 18.65 -5.84
C LEU A 298 -4.82 19.04 -6.71
N VAL A 299 -4.88 18.65 -7.98
CA VAL A 299 -5.94 19.14 -8.88
C VAL A 299 -7.06 18.14 -9.09
N GLY A 300 -6.74 16.84 -9.13
CA GLY A 300 -7.63 15.77 -9.59
C GLY A 300 -8.38 15.03 -8.48
N LEU A 301 -7.92 15.06 -7.23
CA LEU A 301 -8.64 14.45 -6.09
C LEU A 301 -9.74 15.37 -5.55
N ARG A 302 -10.70 15.69 -6.42
CA ARG A 302 -11.90 16.47 -6.10
C ARG A 302 -13.13 15.59 -6.17
N ARG A 303 -14.18 15.94 -5.42
CA ARG A 303 -15.46 15.23 -5.51
C ARG A 303 -16.00 15.32 -6.93
N PRO A 304 -16.46 14.19 -7.53
CA PRO A 304 -17.13 14.23 -8.82
C PRO A 304 -18.39 15.09 -8.70
N VAL A 305 -18.55 16.08 -9.58
CA VAL A 305 -19.83 16.77 -9.76
C VAL A 305 -20.62 15.96 -10.77
N LEU A 306 -21.81 15.49 -10.39
CA LEU A 306 -22.70 14.88 -11.35
C LEU A 306 -23.34 15.99 -12.17
N GLU A 307 -22.84 16.21 -13.38
CA GLU A 307 -23.61 16.93 -14.38
C GLU A 307 -24.88 16.12 -14.65
N GLY A 308 -26.03 16.72 -14.33
CA GLY A 308 -27.32 16.13 -14.64
C GLY A 308 -27.42 15.87 -16.14
N LYS A 309 -27.66 14.62 -16.50
CA LYS A 309 -28.29 14.30 -17.79
C LYS A 309 -29.77 14.11 -17.53
#